data_AF-A0A231RKV7-F1
#
_entry.id   AF-A0A231RKV7-F1
#
_cell.length_a   1.000
_cell.length_b   1.000
_cell.length_c   1.000
_cell.angle_alpha   90.00
_cell.angle_beta   90.00
_cell.angle_gamma   90.00
#
_symmetry.space_group_name_H-M   'P 1'
#
loop_
_entity.id
_entity.type
_entity.pdbx_description
1 polymer ?
#
loop_
_entity_poly.entity_id
_entity_poly.type
_entity_poly.pdbx_seq_one_letter_code
_entity_poly.pdbx_strand_id
1 'polypeptide(L)'
;MKKFIAGFVLGALLFGGIGAYAATQQETIEITRNVRKLVISGNSYETKSYEMGDNMFMSGGTTYVPLRFLVDTFNHFVDWDNREKTAHIYLDPCMTMAGVPLRTLNPAMIDAPRDWRAICVNKRSVLLPKDVILEALKFTDHGIPSDQFPAYLLSRGERMILIGFGGMLFAEDKSELGDEFAFLSDYVYPEGRRS
;
A
#
# COMPACT_ATOMS: atom_id res chain seq x y z
N MET A 1 33.32 33.31 52.27
CA MET A 1 32.14 32.70 51.59
C MET A 1 31.83 33.34 50.22
N LYS A 2 31.75 34.67 50.08
CA LYS A 2 31.44 35.33 48.78
C LYS A 2 32.38 34.96 47.61
N LYS A 3 33.68 34.77 47.88
CA LYS A 3 34.68 34.37 46.86
C LYS A 3 34.51 32.92 46.36
N PHE A 4 33.90 32.05 47.18
CA PHE A 4 33.67 30.64 46.83
C PHE A 4 32.42 30.48 45.97
N ILE A 5 31.37 31.26 46.29
CA ILE A 5 30.12 31.30 45.51
C ILE A 5 30.39 31.86 44.10
N ALA A 6 31.23 32.89 43.98
CA ALA A 6 31.60 33.44 42.68
C ALA A 6 32.31 32.42 41.77
N GLY A 7 33.20 31.59 42.34
CA GLY A 7 33.88 30.53 41.58
C GLY A 7 32.94 29.42 41.12
N PHE A 8 31.98 29.02 41.98
CA PHE A 8 30.99 28.01 41.62
C PHE A 8 30.05 28.49 40.51
N VAL A 9 29.60 29.74 40.58
CA VAL A 9 28.74 30.34 39.54
C VAL A 9 29.47 30.48 38.21
N LEU A 10 30.76 30.89 38.22
CA LEU A 10 31.57 30.94 36.99
C LEU A 10 31.78 29.55 36.38
N GLY A 11 32.03 28.53 37.21
CA GLY A 11 32.18 27.15 36.75
C GLY A 11 30.89 26.61 36.12
N ALA A 12 29.74 26.85 36.74
CA ALA A 12 28.46 26.44 36.20
C ALA A 12 28.12 27.14 34.87
N LEU A 13 28.50 28.41 34.70
CA LEU A 13 28.32 29.15 33.43
C LEU A 13 29.24 28.64 32.31
N LEU A 14 30.47 28.25 32.63
CA LEU A 14 31.43 27.75 31.64
C LEU A 14 31.13 26.31 31.19
N PHE A 15 30.61 25.47 32.09
CA PHE A 15 30.33 24.06 31.78
C PHE A 15 28.85 23.74 31.55
N GLY A 16 27.92 24.62 31.92
CA GLY A 16 26.47 24.43 31.71
C GLY A 16 25.99 24.68 30.28
N GLY A 17 26.86 25.19 29.40
CA GLY A 17 26.54 25.49 27.99
C GLY A 17 26.84 24.37 26.99
N ILE A 18 27.43 23.25 27.44
CA ILE A 18 27.68 22.10 26.55
C ILE A 18 26.38 21.29 26.46
N GLY A 19 25.45 21.78 25.64
CA GLY A 19 24.29 20.99 25.26
C GLY A 19 24.75 19.67 24.68
N ALA A 20 24.26 18.56 25.21
CA ALA A 20 24.43 17.26 24.59
C ALA A 20 23.62 17.25 23.29
N TYR A 21 24.27 17.58 22.18
CA TYR A 21 23.68 17.38 20.87
C TYR A 21 23.76 15.89 20.55
N ALA A 22 22.60 15.25 20.33
CA ALA A 22 22.57 13.93 19.73
C ALA A 22 23.26 14.03 18.36
N ALA A 23 24.37 13.32 18.18
CA ALA A 23 25.07 13.27 16.90
C ALA A 23 24.12 12.65 15.88
N THR A 24 23.71 13.44 14.88
CA THR A 24 22.99 12.93 13.72
C THR A 24 23.90 11.90 13.03
N GLN A 25 23.56 10.62 13.10
CA GLN A 25 24.26 9.57 12.36
C GLN A 25 23.88 9.71 10.88
N GLN A 26 24.69 10.45 10.13
CA GLN A 26 24.62 10.50 8.67
C GLN A 26 25.79 9.70 8.11
N GLU A 27 25.48 8.60 7.42
CA GLU A 27 26.47 7.84 6.65
C GLU A 27 26.32 8.23 5.17
N THR A 28 27.44 8.61 4.56
CA THR A 28 27.51 8.80 3.11
C THR A 28 27.73 7.44 2.45
N ILE A 29 26.80 7.03 1.60
CA ILE A 29 26.93 5.82 0.79
C ILE A 29 27.48 6.15 -0.60
N GLU A 30 28.40 5.32 -1.09
CA GLU A 30 28.85 5.37 -2.49
C GLU A 30 27.85 4.61 -3.36
N ILE A 31 27.33 5.27 -4.41
CA ILE A 31 26.37 4.67 -5.32
C ILE A 31 26.95 4.54 -6.73
N THR A 32 26.84 3.34 -7.30
CA THR A 32 27.19 3.07 -8.70
C THR A 32 25.91 2.85 -9.52
N ARG A 33 25.69 3.65 -10.56
CA ARG A 33 24.50 3.59 -11.43
C ARG A 33 24.77 2.80 -12.72
N ASN A 34 25.30 1.60 -12.60
CA ASN A 34 25.64 0.72 -13.74
C ASN A 34 24.67 -0.47 -13.91
N VAL A 35 23.54 -0.47 -13.20
CA VAL A 35 22.46 -1.44 -13.43
C VAL A 35 21.83 -1.10 -14.79
N ARG A 36 21.86 -2.04 -15.74
CA ARG A 36 21.35 -1.85 -17.11
C ARG A 36 20.03 -2.56 -17.40
N LYS A 37 19.79 -3.68 -16.71
CA LYS A 37 18.67 -4.56 -16.97
C LYS A 37 18.29 -5.30 -15.70
N LEU A 38 16.99 -5.39 -15.42
CA LEU A 38 16.43 -6.29 -14.41
C LEU A 38 15.55 -7.32 -15.11
N VAL A 39 15.64 -8.58 -14.69
CA VAL A 39 14.81 -9.67 -15.23
C VAL A 39 14.01 -10.28 -14.09
N ILE A 40 12.68 -10.19 -14.19
CA ILE A 40 11.73 -10.74 -13.20
C ILE A 40 10.80 -11.68 -13.92
N SER A 41 10.76 -12.94 -13.51
CA SER A 41 9.90 -13.98 -14.11
C SER A 41 10.04 -14.08 -15.64
N GLY A 42 11.26 -13.85 -16.17
CA GLY A 42 11.55 -13.86 -17.62
C GLY A 42 11.28 -12.55 -18.35
N ASN A 43 10.54 -11.61 -17.74
CA ASN A 43 10.30 -10.29 -18.30
C ASN A 43 11.49 -9.37 -18.05
N SER A 44 11.86 -8.62 -19.09
CA SER A 44 13.04 -7.74 -19.10
C SER A 44 12.63 -6.29 -18.93
N TYR A 45 13.21 -5.61 -17.94
CA TYR A 45 12.97 -4.20 -17.65
C TYR A 45 14.27 -3.40 -17.78
N GLU A 46 14.23 -2.34 -18.59
CA GLU A 46 15.37 -1.45 -18.79
C GLU A 46 15.33 -0.26 -17.83
N THR A 47 16.51 0.16 -17.36
CA THR A 47 16.65 1.16 -16.29
C THR A 47 16.31 2.59 -16.70
N LYS A 48 15.99 2.81 -17.98
CA LYS A 48 15.64 4.12 -18.56
C LYS A 48 14.13 4.38 -18.64
N SER A 49 13.27 3.45 -18.22
CA SER A 49 11.82 3.68 -18.25
C SER A 49 11.39 4.65 -17.14
N TYR A 50 10.41 5.51 -17.44
CA TYR A 50 9.88 6.55 -16.54
C TYR A 50 9.31 5.98 -15.21
N GLU A 51 8.87 4.72 -15.22
CA GLU A 51 8.32 4.02 -14.03
C GLU A 51 9.41 3.40 -13.14
N MET A 52 10.61 3.22 -13.68
CA MET A 52 11.77 2.59 -13.03
C MET A 52 12.93 3.60 -12.84
N GLY A 53 12.73 4.83 -13.32
CA GLY A 53 13.75 5.82 -13.65
C GLY A 53 14.75 6.05 -12.51
N ASP A 54 16.03 5.82 -12.81
CA ASP A 54 17.21 6.18 -12.01
C ASP A 54 17.22 5.70 -10.53
N ASN A 55 16.29 4.86 -10.10
CA ASN A 55 16.17 4.48 -8.70
C ASN A 55 16.82 3.13 -8.36
N MET A 56 17.38 2.44 -9.36
CA MET A 56 18.23 1.28 -9.14
C MET A 56 19.70 1.69 -9.12
N PHE A 57 20.40 1.24 -8.09
CA PHE A 57 21.81 1.54 -7.92
C PHE A 57 22.50 0.38 -7.21
N MET A 58 23.82 0.30 -7.33
CA MET A 58 24.63 -0.59 -6.52
C MET A 58 25.32 0.20 -5.42
N SER A 59 25.32 -0.34 -4.20
CA SER A 59 26.10 0.17 -3.07
C SER A 59 26.69 -1.01 -2.31
N GLY A 60 27.99 -0.96 -1.99
CA GLY A 60 28.67 -2.05 -1.28
C GLY A 60 28.56 -3.43 -1.95
N GLY A 61 28.51 -3.48 -3.28
CA GLY A 61 28.32 -4.72 -4.05
C GLY A 61 26.88 -5.28 -4.05
N THR A 62 25.94 -4.57 -3.43
CA THR A 62 24.51 -4.94 -3.40
C THR A 62 23.72 -4.09 -4.37
N THR A 63 22.85 -4.73 -5.17
CA THR A 63 21.90 -4.00 -6.04
C THR A 63 20.65 -3.64 -5.25
N TYR A 64 20.35 -2.34 -5.20
CA TYR A 64 19.14 -1.79 -4.60
C TYR A 64 18.11 -1.58 -5.70
N VAL A 65 16.91 -2.10 -5.46
CA VAL A 65 15.77 -1.99 -6.36
C VAL A 65 14.61 -1.35 -5.61
N PRO A 66 13.87 -0.40 -6.22
CA PRO A 66 12.70 0.18 -5.59
C PRO A 66 11.69 -0.91 -5.21
N LEU A 67 11.32 -0.96 -3.92
CA LEU A 67 10.39 -1.95 -3.41
C LEU A 67 9.05 -1.93 -4.17
N ARG A 68 8.49 -0.74 -4.39
CA ARG A 68 7.23 -0.56 -5.13
C ARG A 68 7.29 -1.16 -6.53
N PHE A 69 8.38 -0.93 -7.27
CA PHE A 69 8.56 -1.51 -8.60
C PHE A 69 8.50 -3.04 -8.59
N LEU A 70 9.18 -3.69 -7.63
CA LEU A 70 9.14 -5.14 -7.50
C LEU A 70 7.74 -5.65 -7.19
N VAL A 71 7.06 -4.99 -6.25
CA VAL A 71 5.74 -5.42 -5.78
C VAL A 71 4.67 -5.21 -6.87
N ASP A 72 4.70 -4.08 -7.58
CA ASP A 72 3.81 -3.80 -8.71
C ASP A 72 4.01 -4.81 -9.85
N THR A 73 5.25 -5.28 -10.08
CA THR A 73 5.54 -6.35 -11.08
C THR A 73 4.79 -7.65 -10.77
N PHE A 74 4.47 -7.89 -9.50
CA PHE A 74 3.67 -9.03 -9.06
C PHE A 74 2.19 -8.68 -8.87
N ASN A 75 1.72 -7.53 -9.39
CA ASN A 75 0.38 -6.98 -9.18
C ASN A 75 0.00 -6.81 -7.71
N HIS A 76 0.97 -6.63 -6.83
CA HIS A 76 0.74 -6.42 -5.40
C HIS A 76 0.81 -4.92 -5.08
N PHE A 77 0.52 -4.56 -3.83
CA PHE A 77 0.49 -3.15 -3.39
C PHE A 77 1.49 -2.89 -2.27
N VAL A 78 2.09 -1.70 -2.25
CA VAL A 78 2.94 -1.21 -1.15
C VAL A 78 2.30 0.01 -0.51
N ASP A 79 2.06 -0.05 0.80
CA ASP A 79 1.75 1.13 1.62
C ASP A 79 2.94 1.51 2.50
N TRP A 80 3.10 2.81 2.74
CA TRP A 80 4.16 3.34 3.58
C TRP A 80 3.56 4.05 4.80
N ASP A 81 3.68 3.42 5.97
CA ASP A 81 3.37 4.08 7.22
C ASP A 81 4.54 4.98 7.61
N ASN A 82 4.39 6.29 7.39
CA ASN A 82 5.41 7.27 7.73
C ASN A 82 5.56 7.52 9.24
N ARG A 83 4.57 7.17 10.06
CA ARG A 83 4.64 7.26 11.53
C ARG A 83 5.49 6.13 12.07
N GLU A 84 5.27 4.91 11.59
CA GLU A 84 5.97 3.71 12.05
C GLU A 84 7.26 3.41 11.28
N LYS A 85 7.47 4.09 10.13
CA LYS A 85 8.57 3.83 9.19
C LYS A 85 8.52 2.39 8.66
N THR A 86 7.32 1.90 8.42
CA THR A 86 7.05 0.53 8.00
C THR A 86 6.49 0.51 6.58
N ALA A 87 7.06 -0.33 5.74
CA ALA A 87 6.49 -0.66 4.43
C ALA A 87 5.65 -1.93 4.56
N HIS A 88 4.38 -1.85 4.19
CA HIS A 88 3.49 -3.00 4.15
C HIS A 88 3.27 -3.45 2.71
N ILE A 89 3.37 -4.76 2.47
CA ILE A 89 3.13 -5.37 1.17
C ILE A 89 1.82 -6.16 1.25
N TYR A 90 0.91 -5.88 0.34
CA TYR A 90 -0.41 -6.48 0.28
C TYR A 90 -0.64 -7.20 -1.03
N LEU A 91 -1.37 -8.30 -0.96
CA LEU A 91 -1.75 -9.06 -2.15
C LEU A 91 -2.84 -8.32 -2.93
N ASP A 92 -2.90 -8.61 -4.22
CA ASP A 92 -3.98 -8.11 -5.07
C ASP A 92 -5.33 -8.70 -4.61
N PRO A 93 -6.34 -7.88 -4.26
CA PRO A 93 -7.68 -8.41 -3.99
C PRO A 93 -8.28 -9.16 -5.18
N CYS A 94 -7.85 -8.89 -6.42
CA CYS A 94 -8.29 -9.68 -7.57
C CYS A 94 -7.63 -11.06 -7.65
N MET A 95 -6.45 -11.27 -7.08
CA MET A 95 -5.80 -12.58 -7.07
C MET A 95 -6.38 -13.52 -6.01
N THR A 96 -6.81 -13.00 -4.86
CA THR A 96 -7.51 -13.82 -3.85
C THR A 96 -8.85 -14.34 -4.38
N MET A 97 -9.50 -13.60 -5.28
CA MET A 97 -10.75 -14.01 -5.95
C MET A 97 -10.52 -14.90 -7.19
N ALA A 98 -9.29 -14.99 -7.70
CA ALA A 98 -8.94 -15.80 -8.89
C ALA A 98 -8.70 -17.29 -8.59
N GLY A 99 -9.12 -17.78 -7.43
CA GLY A 99 -8.99 -19.20 -7.04
C GLY A 99 -7.65 -19.55 -6.39
N VAL A 100 -6.87 -18.57 -5.92
CA VAL A 100 -5.76 -18.85 -4.99
C VAL A 100 -6.38 -19.30 -3.67
N PRO A 101 -6.18 -20.55 -3.21
CA PRO A 101 -6.75 -21.00 -1.96
C PRO A 101 -6.23 -20.11 -0.83
N LEU A 102 -7.11 -19.53 -0.01
CA LEU A 102 -6.69 -18.73 1.15
C LEU A 102 -5.74 -19.51 2.09
N ARG A 103 -5.77 -20.85 2.04
CA ARG A 103 -4.84 -21.73 2.77
C ARG A 103 -3.38 -21.67 2.30
N THR A 104 -3.10 -21.28 1.05
CA THR A 104 -1.72 -21.11 0.56
C THR A 104 -1.17 -19.72 0.85
N LEU A 105 -2.03 -18.79 1.27
CA LEU A 105 -1.63 -17.46 1.68
C LEU A 105 -1.20 -17.50 3.15
N ASN A 106 -0.07 -16.86 3.45
CA ASN A 106 0.36 -16.70 4.83
C ASN A 106 -0.75 -15.93 5.59
N PRO A 107 -1.23 -16.42 6.76
CA PRO A 107 -2.24 -15.72 7.55
C PRO A 107 -1.87 -14.25 7.86
N ALA A 108 -0.58 -13.93 8.00
CA ALA A 108 -0.10 -12.56 8.19
C ALA A 108 -0.33 -11.64 6.97
N MET A 109 -0.52 -12.21 5.76
CA MET A 109 -0.91 -11.47 4.55
C MET A 109 -2.43 -11.29 4.45
N ILE A 110 -3.21 -12.13 5.15
CA ILE A 110 -4.67 -12.04 5.26
C ILE A 110 -5.06 -11.05 6.38
N ASP A 111 -4.24 -10.96 7.42
CA ASP A 111 -4.41 -10.07 8.58
C ASP A 111 -3.94 -8.62 8.31
N ALA A 112 -3.93 -8.23 7.03
CA ALA A 112 -3.64 -6.88 6.62
C ALA A 112 -4.57 -5.89 7.38
N PRO A 113 -4.02 -4.83 7.99
CA PRO A 113 -4.78 -3.94 8.87
C PRO A 113 -6.04 -3.45 8.17
N ARG A 114 -7.20 -3.46 8.84
CA ARG A 114 -8.55 -3.14 8.32
C ARG A 114 -8.70 -1.78 7.59
N ASP A 115 -7.61 -1.09 7.38
CA ASP A 115 -7.46 0.23 6.78
C ASP A 115 -7.19 0.13 5.26
N TRP A 116 -6.78 -1.04 4.74
CA TRP A 116 -6.81 -1.29 3.30
C TRP A 116 -8.27 -1.54 2.89
N ARG A 117 -8.81 -0.61 2.14
CA ARG A 117 -10.13 -0.72 1.52
C ARG A 117 -9.89 -0.83 0.03
N ALA A 118 -9.23 -1.89 -0.39
CA ALA A 118 -9.05 -2.19 -1.82
C ALA A 118 -9.97 -3.36 -2.17
N ILE A 119 -10.69 -3.23 -3.27
CA ILE A 119 -11.64 -4.25 -3.72
C ILE A 119 -11.37 -4.61 -5.18
N CYS A 120 -11.72 -5.83 -5.56
CA CYS A 120 -11.72 -6.22 -6.96
C CYS A 120 -13.06 -5.81 -7.59
N VAL A 121 -13.03 -5.02 -8.67
CA VAL A 121 -14.18 -4.68 -9.50
C VAL A 121 -13.85 -5.02 -10.94
N ASN A 122 -14.60 -5.93 -11.56
CA ASN A 122 -14.42 -6.34 -12.95
C ASN A 122 -12.96 -6.71 -13.29
N LYS A 123 -12.31 -7.50 -12.42
CA LYS A 123 -10.89 -7.92 -12.51
C LYS A 123 -9.86 -6.78 -12.43
N ARG A 124 -10.27 -5.62 -11.93
CA ARG A 124 -9.38 -4.49 -11.65
C ARG A 124 -9.44 -4.15 -10.17
N SER A 125 -8.29 -3.82 -9.61
CA SER A 125 -8.19 -3.47 -8.20
C SER A 125 -8.42 -1.99 -8.01
N VAL A 126 -9.35 -1.68 -7.11
CA VAL A 126 -9.81 -0.32 -6.84
C VAL A 126 -9.50 0.03 -5.41
N LEU A 127 -8.75 1.12 -5.21
CA LEU A 127 -8.55 1.72 -3.90
C LEU A 127 -9.78 2.55 -3.54
N LEU A 128 -10.40 2.26 -2.40
CA LEU A 128 -11.55 3.00 -1.91
C LEU A 128 -11.09 4.33 -1.25
N PRO A 129 -11.81 5.45 -1.48
CA PRO A 129 -11.62 6.72 -0.76
C PRO A 129 -11.93 6.62 0.74
N LYS A 130 -11.18 7.28 1.64
CA LYS A 130 -11.15 7.08 3.13
C LYS A 130 -12.50 7.11 3.86
N ASP A 131 -13.53 7.65 3.22
CA ASP A 131 -14.89 7.82 3.71
C ASP A 131 -15.88 6.74 3.24
N VAL A 132 -15.45 5.80 2.37
CA VAL A 132 -16.23 4.60 2.00
C VAL A 132 -16.16 3.51 3.07
N ILE A 133 -17.27 3.16 3.68
CA ILE A 133 -17.36 2.00 4.58
C ILE A 133 -17.39 0.72 3.74
N LEU A 134 -16.58 -0.27 4.11
CA LEU A 134 -16.48 -1.58 3.47
C LEU A 134 -16.86 -2.66 4.48
N GLU A 135 -17.92 -3.41 4.19
CA GLU A 135 -18.35 -4.56 4.99
C GLU A 135 -18.30 -5.84 4.15
N ALA A 136 -17.57 -6.85 4.63
CA ALA A 136 -17.54 -8.16 3.98
C ALA A 136 -18.77 -8.97 4.41
N LEU A 137 -19.61 -9.34 3.45
CA LEU A 137 -20.76 -10.20 3.68
C LEU A 137 -20.36 -11.67 3.52
N LYS A 138 -20.61 -12.45 4.56
CA LYS A 138 -20.46 -13.91 4.53
C LYS A 138 -21.77 -14.54 4.14
N PHE A 139 -21.79 -15.28 3.03
CA PHE A 139 -22.94 -16.07 2.64
C PHE A 139 -22.76 -17.50 3.14
N THR A 140 -23.80 -18.02 3.77
CA THR A 140 -23.94 -19.43 4.11
C THR A 140 -24.85 -20.05 3.06
N ASP A 141 -24.32 -20.93 2.22
CA ASP A 141 -25.14 -21.73 1.32
C ASP A 141 -25.43 -23.07 1.99
N HIS A 142 -26.72 -23.39 2.22
CA HIS A 142 -27.16 -24.62 2.88
C HIS A 142 -26.44 -24.98 4.21
N GLY A 143 -26.03 -23.97 5.00
CA GLY A 143 -25.34 -24.18 6.28
C GLY A 143 -23.84 -24.46 6.16
N ILE A 144 -23.29 -24.43 4.94
CA ILE A 144 -21.85 -24.48 4.70
C ILE A 144 -21.35 -23.03 4.57
N PRO A 145 -20.42 -22.57 5.40
CA PRO A 145 -19.77 -21.27 5.23
C PRO A 145 -19.09 -21.23 3.86
N SER A 146 -19.56 -20.34 2.97
CA SER A 146 -18.86 -20.06 1.73
C SER A 146 -17.77 -19.02 2.02
N ASP A 147 -16.67 -19.49 2.59
CA ASP A 147 -15.44 -18.68 2.75
C ASP A 147 -14.83 -18.31 1.39
N GLN A 148 -15.35 -18.90 0.31
CA GLN A 148 -14.81 -18.80 -1.04
C GLN A 148 -15.34 -17.58 -1.78
N PHE A 149 -16.50 -17.03 -1.39
CA PHE A 149 -17.22 -16.05 -2.20
C PHE A 149 -17.73 -14.85 -1.38
N PRO A 150 -16.85 -13.97 -0.85
CA PRO A 150 -17.31 -12.76 -0.19
C PRO A 150 -17.96 -11.81 -1.21
N ALA A 151 -19.17 -11.34 -0.90
CA ALA A 151 -19.66 -10.09 -1.50
C ALA A 151 -19.27 -8.94 -0.56
N TYR A 152 -19.05 -7.77 -1.13
CA TYR A 152 -18.73 -6.57 -0.36
C TYR A 152 -19.91 -5.61 -0.40
N LEU A 153 -20.32 -5.12 0.76
CA LEU A 153 -21.22 -3.98 0.88
C LEU A 153 -20.36 -2.73 1.04
N LEU A 154 -20.48 -1.82 0.08
CA LEU A 154 -19.92 -0.47 0.18
C LEU A 154 -21.00 0.48 0.65
N SER A 155 -20.66 1.36 1.58
CA SER A 155 -21.54 2.44 2.01
C SER A 155 -20.78 3.77 2.04
N ARG A 156 -21.38 4.84 1.52
CA ARG A 156 -20.83 6.19 1.56
C ARG A 156 -21.97 7.20 1.60
N GLY A 157 -22.07 7.98 2.68
CA GLY A 157 -23.24 8.81 2.92
C GLY A 157 -24.49 7.94 3.11
N GLU A 158 -25.56 8.23 2.35
CA GLU A 158 -26.81 7.46 2.37
C GLU A 158 -26.87 6.37 1.28
N ARG A 159 -25.85 6.29 0.41
CA ARG A 159 -25.83 5.30 -0.67
C ARG A 159 -25.06 4.06 -0.26
N MET A 160 -25.58 2.92 -0.73
CA MET A 160 -24.95 1.62 -0.57
C MET A 160 -24.90 0.89 -1.90
N ILE A 161 -23.82 0.15 -2.14
CA ILE A 161 -23.67 -0.70 -3.32
C ILE A 161 -23.16 -2.07 -2.89
N LEU A 162 -23.75 -3.12 -3.48
CA LEU A 162 -23.30 -4.48 -3.31
C LEU A 162 -22.38 -4.88 -4.47
N ILE A 163 -21.21 -5.40 -4.15
CA ILE A 163 -20.26 -5.96 -5.10
C ILE A 163 -20.26 -7.45 -4.91
N GLY A 164 -20.82 -8.14 -5.91
CA GLY A 164 -20.97 -9.57 -5.92
C GLY A 164 -19.66 -10.31 -6.16
N PHE A 165 -19.79 -11.64 -6.16
CA PHE A 165 -18.69 -12.55 -6.41
C PHE A 165 -17.93 -12.23 -7.72
N GLY A 166 -16.60 -12.37 -7.69
CA GLY A 166 -15.71 -12.05 -8.81
C GLY A 166 -15.53 -10.55 -9.10
N GLY A 167 -16.00 -9.68 -8.20
CA GLY A 167 -15.95 -8.23 -8.40
C GLY A 167 -17.02 -7.73 -9.37
N MET A 168 -18.10 -8.49 -9.57
CA MET A 168 -19.23 -8.05 -10.39
C MET A 168 -20.08 -7.06 -9.59
N LEU A 169 -20.08 -5.81 -10.04
CA LEU A 169 -20.99 -4.79 -9.57
C LEU A 169 -22.20 -4.79 -10.50
N PHE A 170 -23.39 -5.06 -9.95
CA PHE A 170 -24.64 -4.97 -10.70
C PHE A 170 -25.11 -3.51 -10.67
N ALA A 171 -24.67 -2.75 -11.66
CA ALA A 171 -25.26 -1.47 -12.02
C ALA A 171 -25.54 -1.54 -13.53
N GLU A 172 -26.74 -1.15 -13.93
CA GLU A 172 -27.13 -1.11 -15.35
C GLU A 172 -26.65 0.19 -16.02
N ASP A 173 -26.58 1.29 -15.28
CA ASP A 173 -26.06 2.59 -15.74
C ASP A 173 -25.12 3.27 -14.73
N LYS A 174 -24.24 4.16 -15.22
CA LYS A 174 -23.37 5.03 -14.41
C LYS A 174 -24.17 5.88 -13.41
N SER A 175 -25.37 6.29 -13.78
CA SER A 175 -26.26 7.07 -12.91
C SER A 175 -26.64 6.34 -11.61
N GLU A 176 -26.62 5.01 -11.60
CA GLU A 176 -26.93 4.19 -10.42
C GLU A 176 -25.84 4.27 -9.35
N LEU A 177 -24.58 4.53 -9.75
CA LEU A 177 -23.47 4.70 -8.80
C LEU A 177 -23.63 5.98 -7.96
N GLY A 178 -24.21 7.04 -8.54
CA GLY A 178 -24.24 8.36 -7.94
C GLY A 178 -22.86 9.02 -7.84
N ASP A 179 -22.83 10.26 -7.36
CA ASP A 179 -21.60 11.02 -7.15
C ASP A 179 -20.72 10.38 -6.07
N GLU A 180 -21.34 9.70 -5.11
CA GLU A 180 -20.71 9.03 -3.98
C GLU A 180 -19.79 7.89 -4.44
N PHE A 181 -20.15 7.18 -5.51
CA PHE A 181 -19.38 6.09 -6.08
C PHE A 181 -18.91 6.34 -7.52
N ALA A 182 -18.87 7.61 -7.96
CA ALA A 182 -18.39 7.98 -9.29
C ALA A 182 -16.96 7.47 -9.58
N PHE A 183 -16.12 7.34 -8.56
CA PHE A 183 -14.77 6.75 -8.70
C PHE A 183 -14.78 5.28 -9.16
N LEU A 184 -15.91 4.57 -9.09
CA LEU A 184 -16.08 3.22 -9.61
C LEU A 184 -16.45 3.18 -11.11
N SER A 185 -16.85 4.31 -11.71
CA SER A 185 -17.45 4.32 -13.06
C SER A 185 -16.54 3.72 -14.12
N ASP A 186 -15.23 3.94 -14.01
CA ASP A 186 -14.25 3.52 -15.02
C ASP A 186 -13.88 2.04 -14.89
N TYR A 187 -14.23 1.43 -13.76
CA TYR A 187 -14.04 0.02 -13.48
C TYR A 187 -15.27 -0.80 -13.89
N VAL A 188 -16.46 -0.23 -13.69
CA VAL A 188 -17.74 -0.85 -14.07
C VAL A 188 -18.01 -0.69 -15.57
N TYR A 189 -17.75 0.50 -16.12
CA TYR A 189 -17.99 0.86 -17.53
C TYR A 189 -16.69 1.31 -18.20
N PRO A 190 -15.75 0.39 -18.50
CA PRO A 190 -14.52 0.74 -19.20
C PRO A 190 -14.86 1.32 -20.58
N GLU A 191 -14.17 2.40 -20.97
CA GLU A 191 -14.36 3.07 -22.25
C GLU A 191 -14.36 2.06 -23.41
N GLY A 192 -15.44 2.03 -24.19
CA GLY A 192 -15.61 1.12 -25.32
C GLY A 192 -16.80 0.16 -25.23
N ARG A 193 -17.41 -0.04 -24.05
CA ARG A 193 -18.77 -0.61 -23.95
C ARG A 193 -19.78 0.53 -23.91
N ARG A 194 -20.30 0.91 -25.08
CA ARG A 194 -21.53 1.71 -25.16
C ARG A 194 -22.69 0.82 -24.69
N SER A 195 -23.53 1.39 -23.82
CA SER A 195 -24.93 0.98 -23.63
C SER A 195 -25.64 0.75 -24.96
#